data_AF-A0A2G1MC58-F1
#
_entry.id   AF-A0A2G1MC58-F1
#
_cell.length_a   1.000
_cell.length_b   1.000
_cell.length_c   1.000
_cell.angle_alpha   90.00
_cell.angle_beta   90.00
_cell.angle_gamma   90.00
#
_symmetry.space_group_name_H-M   'P 1'
#
loop_
_entity.id
_entity.type
_entity.pdbx_description
1 polymer ?
#
loop_
_entity_poly.entity_id
_entity_poly.type
_entity_poly.pdbx_seq_one_letter_code
_entity_poly.pdbx_strand_id
1 'polypeptide(L)'
;MTRSLPLAAALFLSAAAAQAQSVEGASAGFGISTFGLYGSAAYEVMPKLRLRGVLTGIPDFEFEGDEDDFGTDITADGSLGGIAALADYYPRNGGFRVSGGLFFADSTLNGSGTGFEADDGETYDDARIDASMRFENEVAPMLSIGYVSGGARGWGFESELGLIGIGGVEVTLDGSSGDDSVDAEFEQDLQDMEDDANEMGGDLVVYPWLSLGVSYRF
;
A
#
# COMPACT_ATOMS: atom_id res chain seq x y z
N MET A 1 -43.98 31.18 30.95
CA MET A 1 -42.54 30.95 31.22
C MET A 1 -41.94 30.39 29.95
N THR A 2 -41.15 31.23 29.29
CA THR A 2 -40.45 30.98 28.03
C THR A 2 -39.27 30.06 28.26
N ARG A 3 -39.13 29.00 27.46
CA ARG A 3 -37.83 28.38 27.15
C ARG A 3 -37.86 27.80 25.73
N SER A 4 -37.33 28.61 24.82
CA SER A 4 -36.84 28.27 23.50
C SER A 4 -35.70 27.24 23.58
N LEU A 5 -35.76 26.20 22.74
CA LEU A 5 -34.60 25.34 22.42
C LEU A 5 -34.24 25.56 20.93
N PRO A 6 -32.99 25.92 20.60
CA PRO A 6 -32.61 26.33 19.26
C PRO A 6 -32.21 25.15 18.36
N LEU A 7 -32.62 25.27 17.09
CA LEU A 7 -31.88 24.93 15.88
C LEU A 7 -30.40 24.57 16.12
N ALA A 8 -30.05 23.29 15.99
CA ALA A 8 -28.65 22.83 15.93
C ALA A 8 -28.52 21.65 14.95
N ALA A 9 -29.09 21.78 13.75
CA ALA A 9 -29.07 20.73 12.72
C ALA A 9 -28.57 21.21 11.34
N ALA A 10 -27.80 22.30 11.27
CA ALA A 10 -27.48 22.93 9.98
C ALA A 10 -26.03 23.42 9.82
N LEU A 11 -25.03 22.66 10.31
CA LEU A 11 -23.62 23.13 10.25
C LEU A 11 -22.58 22.09 9.82
N PHE A 12 -22.95 21.11 8.98
CA PHE A 12 -22.00 20.23 8.30
C PHE A 12 -22.10 20.20 6.77
N LEU A 13 -22.79 21.19 6.15
CA LEU A 13 -22.88 21.31 4.68
C LEU A 13 -22.11 22.50 4.10
N SER A 14 -21.09 22.98 4.81
CA SER A 14 -20.08 23.90 4.26
C SER A 14 -18.74 23.19 4.11
N ALA A 15 -18.74 22.03 3.45
CA ALA A 15 -17.54 21.63 2.72
C ALA A 15 -17.35 22.71 1.66
N ALA A 16 -16.29 23.50 1.83
CA ALA A 16 -15.94 24.57 0.94
C ALA A 16 -16.11 24.07 -0.51
N ALA A 17 -16.99 24.74 -1.26
CA ALA A 17 -16.86 24.78 -2.69
C ALA A 17 -15.51 25.47 -2.95
N ALA A 18 -14.42 24.70 -2.83
CA ALA A 18 -13.14 25.05 -3.37
C ALA A 18 -13.43 25.34 -4.82
N GLN A 19 -13.39 26.63 -5.18
CA GLN A 19 -13.59 27.05 -6.55
C GLN A 19 -12.47 26.40 -7.34
N ALA A 20 -12.76 25.27 -7.97
CA ALA A 20 -11.96 24.71 -9.02
C ALA A 20 -12.00 25.72 -10.17
N GLN A 21 -11.08 26.69 -10.16
CA GLN A 21 -10.63 27.28 -11.40
C GLN A 21 -10.29 26.10 -12.29
N SER A 22 -11.02 25.93 -13.39
CA SER A 22 -10.80 24.82 -14.30
C SER A 22 -9.42 24.96 -14.91
N VAL A 23 -8.46 24.27 -14.33
CA VAL A 23 -7.12 24.15 -14.89
C VAL A 23 -7.25 23.21 -16.07
N GLU A 24 -7.23 23.78 -17.27
CA GLU A 24 -7.30 23.02 -18.52
C GLU A 24 -6.19 21.96 -18.53
N GLY A 25 -6.55 20.71 -18.84
CA GLY A 25 -5.61 19.58 -18.83
C GLY A 25 -5.43 18.89 -17.47
N ALA A 26 -6.01 19.41 -16.39
CA ALA A 26 -5.99 18.75 -15.09
C ALA A 26 -7.07 17.66 -14.97
N SER A 27 -6.77 16.62 -14.20
CA SER A 27 -7.75 15.62 -13.75
C SER A 27 -7.43 15.10 -12.36
N ALA A 28 -8.46 14.71 -11.62
CA ALA A 28 -8.32 14.02 -10.35
C ALA A 28 -9.05 12.68 -10.41
N GLY A 29 -8.55 11.65 -9.72
CA GLY A 29 -9.15 10.33 -9.68
C GLY A 29 -9.10 9.72 -8.28
N PHE A 30 -9.95 8.73 -8.04
CA PHE A 30 -9.95 7.94 -6.82
C PHE A 30 -10.57 6.56 -7.07
N GLY A 31 -10.18 5.59 -6.25
CA GLY A 31 -10.70 4.24 -6.36
C GLY A 31 -9.99 3.25 -5.45
N ILE A 32 -9.90 2.02 -5.93
CA ILE A 32 -9.23 0.90 -5.26
C ILE A 32 -8.07 0.37 -6.10
N SER A 33 -7.04 -0.14 -5.45
CA SER A 33 -5.87 -0.77 -6.03
C SER A 33 -5.47 -2.05 -5.26
N THR A 34 -4.44 -2.75 -5.71
CA THR A 34 -3.82 -3.86 -4.95
C THR A 34 -3.25 -3.42 -3.59
N PHE A 35 -3.02 -2.12 -3.40
CA PHE A 35 -2.59 -1.53 -2.13
C PHE A 35 -3.74 -0.93 -1.31
N GLY A 36 -5.01 -1.11 -1.70
CA GLY A 36 -6.16 -0.53 -0.96
C GLY A 36 -6.78 0.66 -1.66
N LEU A 37 -7.06 1.76 -0.94
CA LEU A 37 -7.64 2.95 -1.55
C LEU A 37 -6.56 3.74 -2.30
N TYR A 38 -6.92 4.42 -3.39
CA TYR A 38 -6.02 5.37 -4.03
C TYR A 38 -6.72 6.68 -4.39
N GLY A 39 -5.92 7.75 -4.43
CA GLY A 39 -6.24 9.04 -5.02
C GLY A 39 -5.18 9.40 -6.06
N SER A 40 -5.57 10.10 -7.12
CA SER A 40 -4.64 10.55 -8.14
C SER A 40 -4.92 11.98 -8.59
N ALA A 41 -3.86 12.66 -9.02
CA ALA A 41 -3.94 13.95 -9.69
C ALA A 41 -3.04 13.88 -10.93
N ALA A 42 -3.55 14.32 -12.07
CA ALA A 42 -2.80 14.34 -13.32
C ALA A 42 -2.94 15.67 -14.05
N TYR A 43 -1.93 16.00 -14.83
CA TYR A 43 -1.87 17.20 -15.65
C TYR A 43 -1.31 16.90 -17.04
N GLU A 44 -2.01 17.38 -18.08
CA GLU A 44 -1.57 17.28 -19.46
C GLU A 44 -0.46 18.28 -19.78
N VAL A 45 0.76 17.78 -19.90
CA VAL A 45 1.95 18.59 -20.17
C VAL A 45 2.22 18.77 -21.66
N MET A 46 1.84 17.78 -22.47
CA MET A 46 1.95 17.80 -23.93
C MET A 46 0.78 17.03 -24.54
N PRO A 47 0.46 17.23 -25.83
CA PRO A 47 -0.51 16.40 -26.50
C PRO A 47 -0.15 14.92 -26.32
N LYS A 48 -1.11 14.14 -25.80
CA LYS A 48 -0.95 12.70 -25.49
C LYS A 48 -0.02 12.34 -24.33
N LEU A 49 0.51 13.30 -23.59
CA LEU A 49 1.38 13.03 -22.44
C LEU A 49 0.85 13.75 -21.19
N ARG A 50 0.63 12.98 -20.13
CA ARG A 50 0.25 13.51 -18.82
C ARG A 50 1.24 13.10 -17.75
N LEU A 51 1.46 13.97 -16.79
CA LEU A 51 2.13 13.61 -15.55
C LEU A 51 1.06 13.32 -14.50
N ARG A 52 1.22 12.23 -13.75
CA ARG A 52 0.26 11.77 -12.75
C ARG A 52 0.95 11.42 -11.46
N GLY A 53 0.48 12.01 -10.36
CA GLY A 53 0.76 11.57 -9.01
C GLY A 53 -0.34 10.62 -8.53
N VAL A 54 0.04 9.54 -7.86
CA VAL A 54 -0.89 8.61 -7.21
C VAL A 54 -0.48 8.48 -5.75
N LEU A 55 -1.43 8.56 -4.83
CA LEU A 55 -1.28 8.17 -3.44
C LEU A 55 -2.14 6.92 -3.26
N THR A 56 -1.58 5.84 -2.74
CA THR A 56 -2.28 4.58 -2.57
C THR A 56 -1.94 3.96 -1.23
N GLY A 57 -2.91 3.32 -0.59
CA GLY A 57 -2.66 2.56 0.62
C GLY A 57 -3.93 2.21 1.38
N ILE A 58 -3.75 1.41 2.42
CA ILE A 58 -4.71 1.22 3.50
C ILE A 58 -4.22 2.07 4.68
N PRO A 59 -5.07 2.89 5.33
CA PRO A 59 -4.70 3.54 6.58
C PRO A 59 -4.31 2.50 7.64
N ASP A 60 -3.48 2.91 8.61
CA ASP A 60 -2.94 2.05 9.67
C ASP A 60 -3.99 1.04 10.17
N PHE A 61 -3.66 -0.25 10.08
CA PHE A 61 -4.51 -1.32 10.59
C PHE A 61 -3.79 -2.05 11.72
N GLU A 62 -4.54 -2.37 12.77
CA GLU A 62 -4.11 -3.19 13.89
C GLU A 62 -4.99 -4.44 13.89
N PHE A 63 -4.37 -5.62 13.88
CA PHE A 63 -5.04 -6.91 14.06
C PHE A 63 -4.52 -7.56 15.34
N GLU A 64 -5.45 -7.82 16.26
CA GLU A 64 -5.20 -8.60 17.47
C GLU A 64 -5.91 -9.94 17.29
N GLY A 65 -5.14 -11.04 17.27
CA GLY A 65 -5.65 -12.40 17.32
C GLY A 65 -5.45 -12.99 18.71
N ASP A 66 -6.54 -13.37 19.37
CA ASP A 66 -6.51 -14.01 20.69
C ASP A 66 -6.17 -15.52 20.60
N GLU A 67 -5.57 -16.07 21.66
CA GLU A 67 -5.23 -17.50 21.85
C GLU A 67 -6.35 -18.49 21.44
N ASP A 68 -7.63 -18.14 21.57
CA ASP A 68 -8.77 -19.02 21.26
C ASP A 68 -8.97 -19.30 19.75
N ASP A 69 -8.48 -18.43 18.85
CA ASP A 69 -8.66 -18.55 17.39
C ASP A 69 -7.41 -19.12 16.69
N PHE A 70 -6.21 -18.93 17.27
CA PHE A 70 -4.93 -19.32 16.66
C PHE A 70 -3.98 -20.12 17.56
N GLY A 71 -4.31 -20.32 18.84
CA GLY A 71 -3.46 -21.05 19.80
C GLY A 71 -2.34 -20.24 20.45
N THR A 72 -2.18 -18.96 20.07
CA THR A 72 -1.14 -18.01 20.51
C THR A 72 -1.64 -16.57 20.34
N ASP A 73 -1.23 -15.64 21.20
CA ASP A 73 -1.46 -14.20 21.04
C ASP A 73 -0.60 -13.65 19.89
N ILE A 74 -1.25 -13.17 18.82
CA ILE A 74 -0.58 -12.58 17.65
C ILE A 74 -1.06 -11.14 17.48
N THR A 75 -0.13 -10.19 17.49
CA THR A 75 -0.40 -8.79 17.12
C THR A 75 0.27 -8.48 15.80
N ALA A 76 -0.49 -7.98 14.82
CA ALA A 76 0.03 -7.51 13.55
C ALA A 76 -0.42 -6.08 13.28
N ASP A 77 0.53 -5.21 12.97
CA ASP A 77 0.31 -3.81 12.61
C ASP A 77 1.07 -3.47 11.33
N GLY A 78 0.55 -2.52 10.55
CA GLY A 78 1.29 -2.10 9.37
C GLY A 78 0.61 -1.07 8.49
N SER A 79 1.43 -0.50 7.62
CA SER A 79 1.00 0.31 6.50
C SER A 79 1.31 -0.45 5.21
N LEU A 80 0.34 -0.51 4.31
CA LEU A 80 0.56 -1.02 2.96
C LEU A 80 0.18 0.10 2.00
N GLY A 81 1.16 0.64 1.27
CA GLY A 81 0.94 1.83 0.45
C GLY A 81 2.22 2.50 -0.07
N GLY A 82 2.02 3.65 -0.69
CA GLY A 82 3.08 4.47 -1.26
C GLY A 82 2.57 5.58 -2.16
N ILE A 83 3.53 6.25 -2.80
CA ILE A 83 3.29 7.33 -3.76
C ILE A 83 3.86 6.92 -5.12
N ALA A 84 3.13 7.13 -6.20
CA ALA A 84 3.65 6.93 -7.56
C ALA A 84 3.75 8.26 -8.31
N ALA A 85 4.83 8.44 -9.07
CA ALA A 85 5.01 9.49 -10.04
C ALA A 85 5.11 8.87 -11.44
N LEU A 86 4.10 9.11 -12.28
CA LEU A 86 3.90 8.43 -13.56
C LEU A 86 3.83 9.42 -14.72
N ALA A 87 4.36 9.01 -15.87
CA ALA A 87 4.11 9.63 -17.16
C ALA A 87 3.15 8.74 -17.96
N ASP A 88 1.94 9.25 -18.22
CA ASP A 88 0.90 8.56 -18.98
C ASP A 88 0.97 8.99 -20.45
N TYR A 89 1.31 8.06 -21.33
CA TYR A 89 1.30 8.25 -22.78
C TYR A 89 0.03 7.68 -23.41
N TYR A 90 -0.62 8.44 -24.29
CA TYR A 90 -1.85 8.06 -25.00
C TYR A 90 -1.56 7.86 -26.51
N PRO A 91 -1.24 6.64 -26.98
CA PRO A 91 -0.81 6.41 -28.36
C PRO A 91 -1.86 6.82 -29.41
N ARG A 92 -3.14 6.60 -29.10
CA ARG A 92 -4.29 6.85 -29.97
C ARG A 92 -5.23 7.84 -29.31
N ASN A 93 -6.09 8.46 -30.12
CA ASN A 93 -7.20 9.25 -29.58
C ASN A 93 -8.19 8.29 -28.90
N GLY A 94 -8.34 8.41 -27.59
CA GLY A 94 -9.19 7.54 -26.77
C GLY A 94 -8.70 7.42 -25.33
N GLY A 95 -9.23 6.45 -24.61
CA GLY A 95 -8.94 6.23 -23.19
C GLY A 95 -7.69 5.42 -22.89
N PHE A 96 -7.14 4.71 -23.86
CA PHE A 96 -6.00 3.81 -23.66
C PHE A 96 -4.72 4.59 -23.36
N ARG A 97 -4.06 4.23 -22.25
CA ARG A 97 -2.76 4.78 -21.84
C ARG A 97 -1.73 3.69 -21.56
N VAL A 98 -0.48 4.03 -21.80
CA VAL A 98 0.70 3.31 -21.31
C VAL A 98 1.39 4.24 -20.33
N SER A 99 1.63 3.79 -19.11
CA SER A 99 2.21 4.59 -18.05
C SER A 99 3.55 4.02 -17.63
N GLY A 100 4.50 4.89 -17.34
CA GLY A 100 5.79 4.49 -16.77
C GLY A 100 6.30 5.54 -15.79
N GLY A 101 6.98 5.10 -14.75
CA GLY A 101 7.52 6.00 -13.74
C GLY A 101 8.11 5.29 -12.54
N LEU A 102 8.01 5.93 -11.38
CA LEU A 102 8.57 5.45 -10.13
C LEU A 102 7.47 5.32 -9.07
N PHE A 103 7.59 4.28 -8.26
CA PHE A 103 6.80 4.03 -7.07
C PHE A 103 7.71 4.19 -5.86
N PHE A 104 7.29 5.01 -4.92
CA PHE A 104 7.93 5.26 -3.63
C PHE A 104 7.15 4.46 -2.60
N ALA A 105 7.69 3.33 -2.19
CA ALA A 105 7.07 2.44 -1.23
C ALA A 105 7.13 3.05 0.18
N ASP A 106 6.01 2.93 0.90
CA ASP A 106 5.87 3.27 2.33
C ASP A 106 5.15 2.12 3.03
N SER A 107 5.55 0.90 2.66
CA SER A 107 4.92 -0.34 3.09
C SER A 107 5.79 -1.04 4.11
N THR A 108 5.25 -1.24 5.30
CA THR A 108 5.90 -1.94 6.40
C THR A 108 4.83 -2.77 7.10
N LEU A 109 5.08 -4.07 7.22
CA LEU A 109 4.22 -5.01 7.92
C LEU A 109 5.00 -5.56 9.10
N ASN A 110 4.49 -5.32 10.30
CA ASN A 110 5.08 -5.79 11.54
C ASN A 110 4.16 -6.82 12.18
N GLY A 111 4.73 -7.90 12.69
CA GLY A 111 4.03 -8.93 13.43
C GLY A 111 4.82 -9.29 14.67
N SER A 112 4.14 -9.55 15.78
CA SER A 112 4.77 -10.10 16.99
C SER A 112 3.99 -11.31 17.46
N GLY A 113 4.72 -12.31 17.97
CA GLY A 113 4.15 -13.55 18.48
C GLY A 113 5.00 -14.18 19.57
N THR A 114 4.43 -15.18 20.24
CA THR A 114 5.11 -15.99 21.25
C THR A 114 5.15 -17.46 20.84
N GLY A 115 6.26 -18.13 21.14
CA GLY A 115 6.53 -19.49 20.67
C GLY A 115 7.26 -19.47 19.33
N PHE A 116 8.29 -20.31 19.22
CA PHE A 116 9.08 -20.49 18.01
C PHE A 116 9.39 -21.97 17.81
N GLU A 117 9.24 -22.48 16.59
CA GLU A 117 9.68 -23.81 16.21
C GLU A 117 10.74 -23.65 15.12
N ALA A 118 11.96 -24.06 15.41
CA ALA A 118 13.07 -24.06 14.47
C ALA A 118 12.90 -25.17 13.43
N ASP A 119 13.56 -25.03 12.28
CA ASP A 119 13.44 -25.98 11.17
C ASP A 119 13.98 -27.39 11.48
N ASP A 120 14.83 -27.51 12.49
CA ASP A 120 15.35 -28.79 12.98
C ASP A 120 14.41 -29.50 13.98
N GLY A 121 13.30 -28.84 14.35
CA GLY A 121 12.27 -29.32 15.26
C GLY A 121 12.48 -28.94 16.73
N GLU A 122 13.43 -28.06 17.05
CA GLU A 122 13.53 -27.47 18.39
C GLU A 122 12.39 -26.47 18.63
N THR A 123 11.80 -26.52 19.82
CA THR A 123 10.66 -25.68 20.20
C THR A 123 11.03 -24.79 21.37
N TYR A 124 10.81 -23.50 21.21
CA TYR A 124 11.02 -22.47 22.21
C TYR A 124 9.65 -21.90 22.60
N ASP A 125 8.98 -22.52 23.58
CA ASP A 125 7.62 -22.16 24.00
C ASP A 125 7.53 -20.73 24.58
N ASP A 126 8.59 -20.26 25.24
CA ASP A 126 8.66 -18.93 25.89
C ASP A 126 9.31 -17.85 25.00
N ALA A 127 9.68 -18.18 23.76
CA ALA A 127 10.32 -17.23 22.86
C ALA A 127 9.34 -16.11 22.44
N ARG A 128 9.86 -14.89 22.34
CA ARG A 128 9.15 -13.75 21.74
C ARG A 128 9.83 -13.38 20.45
N ILE A 129 9.06 -13.28 19.37
CA ILE A 129 9.57 -12.90 18.05
C ILE A 129 8.78 -11.71 17.53
N ASP A 130 9.52 -10.74 16.99
CA ASP A 130 9.06 -9.60 16.25
C ASP A 130 9.56 -9.76 14.80
N ALA A 131 8.64 -9.83 13.84
CA ALA A 131 8.91 -9.93 12.41
C ALA A 131 8.55 -8.61 11.71
N SER A 132 9.42 -8.14 10.83
CA SER A 132 9.15 -6.99 9.96
C SER A 132 9.37 -7.35 8.50
N MET A 133 8.43 -6.96 7.64
CA MET A 133 8.50 -7.17 6.19
C MET A 133 8.40 -5.85 5.45
N ARG A 134 9.30 -5.63 4.48
CA ARG A 134 9.33 -4.45 3.62
C ARG A 134 9.74 -4.79 2.19
N PHE A 135 9.44 -3.92 1.24
CA PHE A 135 10.01 -4.06 -0.10
C PHE A 135 11.49 -3.67 -0.11
N GLU A 136 12.31 -4.45 -0.80
CA GLU A 136 13.75 -4.20 -0.92
C GLU A 136 14.02 -2.82 -1.56
N ASN A 137 13.29 -2.49 -2.63
CA ASN A 137 13.39 -1.19 -3.27
C ASN A 137 12.32 -0.21 -2.75
N GLU A 138 12.75 0.74 -1.92
CA GLU A 138 11.93 1.90 -1.54
C GLU A 138 11.53 2.75 -2.76
N VAL A 139 12.39 2.82 -3.77
CA VAL A 139 12.13 3.51 -5.04
C VAL A 139 12.17 2.50 -6.19
N ALA A 140 11.00 2.04 -6.60
CA ALA A 140 10.83 0.98 -7.58
C ALA A 140 10.37 1.52 -8.95
N PRO A 141 10.90 1.01 -10.08
CA PRO A 141 10.34 1.32 -11.38
C PRO A 141 8.93 0.71 -11.53
N MET A 142 8.01 1.47 -12.11
CA MET A 142 6.63 1.05 -12.34
C MET A 142 6.25 1.18 -13.81
N LEU A 143 5.58 0.16 -14.35
CA LEU A 143 5.04 0.13 -15.70
C LEU A 143 3.59 -0.35 -15.68
N SER A 144 2.71 0.35 -16.38
CA SER A 144 1.31 -0.03 -16.44
C SER A 144 0.65 0.29 -17.79
N ILE A 145 -0.46 -0.39 -18.03
CA ILE A 145 -1.40 -0.08 -19.09
C ILE A 145 -2.76 0.19 -18.46
N GLY A 146 -3.50 1.15 -19.01
CA GLY A 146 -4.79 1.52 -18.47
C GLY A 146 -5.76 2.02 -19.51
N TYR A 147 -7.00 2.15 -19.08
CA TYR A 147 -8.07 2.70 -19.88
C TYR A 147 -8.88 3.70 -19.05
N VAL A 148 -9.05 4.91 -19.59
CA VAL A 148 -9.88 5.96 -19.00
C VAL A 148 -11.05 6.25 -19.94
N SER A 149 -12.27 5.92 -19.52
CA SER A 149 -13.48 6.32 -20.24
C SER A 149 -13.81 7.80 -20.01
N GLY A 150 -14.74 8.35 -20.78
CA GLY A 150 -15.19 9.74 -20.65
C GLY A 150 -14.70 10.66 -21.77
N GLY A 151 -15.26 11.86 -21.79
CA GLY A 151 -14.99 12.88 -22.81
C GLY A 151 -13.79 13.77 -22.50
N ALA A 152 -13.71 14.89 -23.22
CA ALA A 152 -12.70 15.93 -22.96
C ALA A 152 -12.84 16.58 -21.57
N ARG A 153 -14.04 16.51 -20.98
CA ARG A 153 -14.37 17.07 -19.67
C ARG A 153 -15.43 16.23 -18.98
N GLY A 154 -15.38 16.16 -17.66
CA GLY A 154 -16.36 15.46 -16.83
C GLY A 154 -15.86 14.12 -16.27
N TRP A 155 -16.81 13.32 -15.80
CA TRP A 155 -16.54 12.03 -15.17
C TRP A 155 -16.15 10.95 -16.18
N GLY A 156 -15.27 10.07 -15.74
CA GLY A 156 -14.79 8.90 -16.45
C GLY A 156 -14.54 7.74 -15.49
N PHE A 157 -14.57 6.53 -16.01
CA PHE A 157 -14.12 5.34 -15.30
C PHE A 157 -12.65 5.10 -15.66
N GLU A 158 -11.82 4.72 -14.70
CA GLU A 158 -10.45 4.31 -14.97
C GLU A 158 -10.16 2.89 -14.48
N SER A 159 -9.39 2.15 -15.29
CA SER A 159 -8.84 0.86 -14.92
C SER A 159 -7.38 0.76 -15.33
N GLU A 160 -6.59 0.04 -14.54
CA GLU A 160 -5.15 -0.09 -14.77
C GLU A 160 -4.64 -1.47 -14.34
N LEU A 161 -3.66 -1.97 -15.10
CA LEU A 161 -2.90 -3.18 -14.85
C LEU A 161 -1.42 -2.86 -15.07
N GLY A 162 -0.57 -3.22 -14.12
CA GLY A 162 0.85 -2.93 -14.17
C GLY A 162 1.68 -3.81 -13.28
N LEU A 163 2.97 -3.50 -13.23
CA LEU A 163 3.99 -4.16 -12.44
C LEU A 163 4.89 -3.10 -11.80
N ILE A 164 5.30 -3.36 -10.57
CA ILE A 164 6.26 -2.57 -9.81
C ILE A 164 7.47 -3.45 -9.55
N GLY A 165 8.68 -3.01 -9.91
CA GLY A 165 9.92 -3.74 -9.68
C GLY A 165 10.42 -3.54 -8.25
N ILE A 166 9.86 -4.30 -7.31
CA ILE A 166 10.15 -4.17 -5.87
C ILE A 166 11.52 -4.72 -5.46
N GLY A 167 12.22 -5.45 -6.35
CA GLY A 167 13.56 -6.01 -6.09
C GLY A 167 13.51 -7.32 -5.32
N GLY A 168 12.69 -7.34 -4.27
CA GLY A 168 12.39 -8.47 -3.42
C GLY A 168 11.51 -8.02 -2.26
N VAL A 169 11.21 -8.95 -1.37
CA VAL A 169 10.68 -8.67 -0.04
C VAL A 169 11.78 -9.00 0.96
N GLU A 170 12.16 -8.01 1.75
CA GLU A 170 13.10 -8.19 2.86
C GLU A 170 12.29 -8.50 4.12
N VAL A 171 12.71 -9.55 4.82
CA VAL A 171 12.17 -9.98 6.11
C VAL A 171 13.26 -9.81 7.15
N THR A 172 12.92 -9.20 8.29
CA THR A 172 13.80 -9.10 9.46
C THR A 172 13.10 -9.76 10.63
N LEU A 173 13.81 -10.65 11.32
CA LEU A 173 13.33 -11.35 12.50
C LEU A 173 14.19 -10.95 13.70
N ASP A 174 13.56 -10.41 14.72
CA ASP A 174 14.19 -10.08 15.99
C ASP A 174 13.45 -10.81 17.12
N GLY A 175 14.14 -11.18 18.20
CA GLY A 175 13.47 -11.90 19.28
C GLY A 175 14.33 -12.20 20.49
N SER A 176 13.73 -12.87 21.46
CA SER A 176 14.40 -13.39 22.65
C SER A 176 13.86 -14.76 23.00
N SER A 177 14.73 -15.70 23.36
CA SER A 177 14.35 -17.09 23.66
C SER A 177 13.50 -17.22 24.95
N GLY A 178 13.66 -16.28 25.88
CA GLY A 178 13.09 -16.37 27.23
C GLY A 178 13.92 -17.21 28.22
N ASP A 179 14.99 -17.87 27.76
CA ASP A 179 15.91 -18.67 28.56
C ASP A 179 17.37 -18.47 28.09
N ASP A 180 18.15 -17.73 28.89
CA ASP A 180 19.57 -17.43 28.64
C ASP A 180 20.44 -18.67 28.34
N SER A 181 20.00 -19.88 28.70
CA SER A 181 20.75 -21.12 28.45
C SER A 181 20.72 -21.59 27.00
N VAL A 182 19.74 -21.13 26.21
CA VAL A 182 19.54 -21.50 24.79
C VAL A 182 19.60 -20.30 23.83
N ASP A 183 19.90 -19.10 24.33
CA ASP A 183 19.95 -17.86 23.52
C ASP A 183 20.85 -17.98 22.27
N ALA A 184 22.00 -18.64 22.39
CA ALA A 184 22.93 -18.78 21.27
C ALA A 184 22.41 -19.73 20.17
N GLU A 185 21.62 -20.74 20.55
CA GLU A 185 20.97 -21.67 19.62
C GLU A 185 19.76 -20.96 18.98
N PHE A 186 18.93 -20.29 19.79
CA PHE A 186 17.80 -19.49 19.32
C PHE A 186 18.20 -18.37 18.34
N GLU A 187 19.26 -17.61 18.63
CA GLU A 187 19.75 -16.57 17.72
C GLU A 187 20.19 -17.14 16.37
N GLN A 188 20.80 -18.33 16.38
CA GLN A 188 21.21 -19.01 15.15
C GLN A 188 20.00 -19.49 14.35
N ASP A 189 19.03 -20.13 15.02
CA ASP A 189 17.82 -20.64 14.36
C ASP A 189 16.97 -19.50 13.79
N LEU A 190 16.89 -18.37 14.50
CA LEU A 190 16.19 -17.18 14.04
C LEU A 190 16.88 -16.57 12.80
N GLN A 191 18.22 -16.56 12.79
CA GLN A 191 18.99 -16.08 11.65
C GLN A 191 18.85 -17.00 10.44
N ASP A 192 18.92 -18.32 10.62
CA ASP A 192 18.76 -19.29 9.54
C ASP A 192 17.34 -19.16 8.92
N MET A 193 16.31 -18.96 9.74
CA MET A 193 14.95 -18.69 9.26
C MET A 193 14.82 -17.35 8.53
N GLU A 194 15.48 -16.30 9.02
CA GLU A 194 15.52 -14.99 8.35
C GLU A 194 16.18 -15.09 6.97
N ASP A 195 17.30 -15.81 6.87
CA ASP A 195 18.03 -16.02 5.61
C ASP A 195 17.18 -16.79 4.60
N ASP A 196 16.49 -17.85 5.03
CA ASP A 196 15.57 -18.62 4.19
C ASP A 196 14.36 -17.78 3.73
N ALA A 197 13.79 -16.96 4.63
CA ALA A 197 12.70 -16.06 4.30
C ALA A 197 13.13 -14.98 3.29
N ASN A 198 14.34 -14.44 3.43
CA ASN A 198 14.91 -13.48 2.50
C ASN A 198 15.27 -14.12 1.15
N GLU A 199 15.74 -15.37 1.12
CA GLU A 199 15.97 -16.10 -0.14
C GLU A 199 14.65 -16.27 -0.91
N MET A 200 13.57 -16.68 -0.23
CA MET A 200 12.24 -16.78 -0.83
C MET A 200 11.68 -15.41 -1.25
N GLY A 201 11.91 -14.37 -0.44
CA GLY A 201 11.48 -13.00 -0.70
C GLY A 201 12.20 -12.38 -1.90
N GLY A 202 13.47 -12.73 -2.11
CA GLY A 202 14.30 -12.28 -3.24
C GLY A 202 13.81 -12.77 -4.60
N ASP A 203 13.07 -13.89 -4.65
CA ASP A 203 12.43 -14.37 -5.88
C ASP A 203 11.26 -13.47 -6.34
N LEU A 204 10.63 -12.74 -5.41
CA LEU A 204 9.52 -11.84 -5.70
C LEU A 204 10.02 -10.46 -6.15
N VAL A 205 10.65 -10.41 -7.31
CA VAL A 205 11.24 -9.17 -7.86
C VAL A 205 10.16 -8.16 -8.31
N VAL A 206 8.93 -8.62 -8.58
CA VAL A 206 7.85 -7.79 -9.11
C VAL A 206 6.54 -7.93 -8.33
N TYR A 207 5.89 -6.80 -8.07
CA TYR A 207 4.57 -6.72 -7.45
C TYR A 207 3.49 -6.31 -8.47
N PRO A 208 2.36 -7.04 -8.56
CA PRO A 208 1.29 -6.70 -9.49
C PRO A 208 0.51 -5.45 -9.03
N TRP A 209 0.37 -4.49 -9.94
CA TRP A 209 -0.50 -3.33 -9.77
C TRP A 209 -1.82 -3.54 -10.50
N LEU A 210 -2.94 -3.54 -9.79
CA LEU A 210 -4.27 -3.49 -10.38
C LEU A 210 -4.99 -2.29 -9.78
N SER A 211 -5.73 -1.53 -10.57
CA SER A 211 -6.60 -0.49 -10.03
C SER A 211 -7.89 -0.30 -10.82
N LEU A 212 -8.93 0.10 -10.11
CA LEU A 212 -10.24 0.45 -10.64
C LEU A 212 -10.74 1.70 -9.92
N GLY A 213 -11.27 2.67 -10.66
CA GLY A 213 -11.74 3.91 -10.05
C GLY A 213 -12.53 4.80 -10.98
N VAL A 214 -12.76 6.02 -10.51
CA VAL A 214 -13.40 7.08 -11.27
C VAL A 214 -12.51 8.31 -11.28
N SER A 215 -12.51 9.02 -12.39
CA SER A 215 -11.77 10.26 -12.56
C SER A 215 -12.66 11.38 -13.06
N TYR A 216 -12.29 12.61 -12.75
CA TYR A 216 -12.91 13.83 -13.26
C TYR A 216 -11.88 14.65 -14.01
N ARG A 217 -12.16 14.99 -15.26
CA ARG A 217 -11.34 15.91 -16.07
C ARG A 217 -11.96 17.31 -16.07
N PHE A 218 -11.16 18.30 -15.70
CA PHE A 218 -11.59 19.68 -15.49
C PHE A 218 -11.72 20.50 -16.77
#